data_AF-A0A7V4JFD9-F1
#
_entry.id   AF-A0A7V4JFD9-F1
#
_cell.length_a   1.000
_cell.length_b   1.000
_cell.length_c   1.000
_cell.angle_alpha   90.00
_cell.angle_beta   90.00
_cell.angle_gamma   90.00
#
_symmetry.space_group_name_H-M   'P 1'
#
loop_
_entity.id
_entity.type
_entity.pdbx_description
1 polymer ?
#
loop_
_entity_poly.entity_id
_entity_poly.type
_entity_poly.pdbx_seq_one_letter_code
_entity_poly.pdbx_strand_id
1 'polypeptide(L)' 'MHAGDPVARGCGRCVEICPFDAVRLRPSDNGAYVAEVLRYNCVGCGGCVGRCPVTAMDMPYFSNRLLEEMLVGTLRGEI' A
#
# COMPACT_ATOMS: atom_id res chain seq x y z
N MET A 1 -5.44 4.50 2.16
CA MET A 1 -5.47 4.22 0.70
C MET A 1 -5.16 5.50 -0.06
N HIS A 2 -3.87 5.85 -0.18
CA HIS A 2 -3.43 7.10 -0.84
C HIS A 2 -3.23 6.87 -2.34
N ALA A 3 -4.31 6.52 -3.05
CA ALA A 3 -4.32 6.54 -4.51
C ALA A 3 -4.34 8.00 -4.97
N GLY A 4 -3.16 8.63 -5.11
CA GLY A 4 -3.03 10.01 -5.57
C GLY A 4 -1.81 10.79 -5.06
N ASP A 5 -0.98 10.21 -4.20
CA ASP A 5 0.25 10.87 -3.72
C ASP A 5 1.33 10.88 -4.83
N PRO A 6 2.19 11.93 -4.97
CA PRO A 6 3.23 12.05 -6.02
C PRO A 6 4.28 10.93 -6.01
N VAL A 7 4.22 10.00 -5.06
CA VAL A 7 5.21 8.95 -4.84
C VAL A 7 4.88 7.64 -5.58
N ALA A 8 3.80 7.57 -6.37
CA ALA A 8 3.51 6.42 -7.21
C ALA A 8 4.40 6.40 -8.47
N ARG A 9 5.58 5.78 -8.38
CA ARG A 9 6.51 5.62 -9.52
C ARG A 9 6.08 4.56 -10.55
N GLY A 10 4.98 3.83 -10.33
CA GLY A 10 4.54 2.76 -11.22
C GLY A 10 5.52 1.59 -11.39
N CYS A 11 6.43 1.38 -10.44
CA CYS A 11 7.58 0.46 -10.62
C CYS A 11 7.26 -1.05 -10.74
N GLY A 12 6.01 -1.47 -10.62
CA GLY A 12 5.59 -2.86 -10.87
C GLY A 12 5.88 -3.90 -9.77
N ARG A 13 6.74 -3.62 -8.79
CA ARG A 13 7.10 -4.60 -7.74
C ARG A 13 5.92 -5.18 -6.95
N CYS A 14 4.84 -4.42 -6.82
CA CYS A 14 3.60 -4.85 -6.17
C CYS A 14 2.82 -5.90 -6.98
N VAL A 15 2.95 -5.86 -8.31
CA VAL A 15 2.42 -6.87 -9.24
C VAL A 15 3.28 -8.13 -9.13
N GLU A 16 4.61 -8.00 -9.22
CA GLU A 16 5.55 -9.13 -9.17
C GLU A 16 5.41 -9.98 -7.90
N ILE A 17 5.16 -9.35 -6.74
CA ILE A 17 5.11 -10.06 -5.46
C ILE A 17 3.74 -10.66 -5.14
N CYS A 18 2.69 -10.32 -5.89
CA CYS A 18 1.34 -10.76 -5.56
C CYS A 18 1.08 -12.16 -6.13
N PRO A 19 0.94 -13.21 -5.30
CA PRO A 19 0.68 -14.56 -5.79
C PRO A 19 -0.80 -14.79 -6.18
N PHE A 20 -1.64 -13.76 -6.05
CA PHE A 20 -3.09 -13.82 -6.28
C PHE A 20 -3.52 -12.96 -7.47
N ASP A 21 -2.57 -12.39 -8.23
CA ASP A 21 -2.85 -11.46 -9.32
C ASP A 21 -3.82 -10.32 -8.92
N ALA A 22 -3.70 -9.88 -7.67
CA ALA A 22 -4.61 -8.90 -7.08
C ALA A 22 -4.18 -7.44 -7.31
N VAL A 23 -3.06 -7.22 -8.00
CA VAL A 23 -2.53 -5.87 -8.28
C VAL A 23 -2.17 -5.78 -9.75
N ARG A 24 -2.59 -4.68 -10.40
CA ARG A 24 -2.17 -4.33 -11.77
C ARG A 24 -1.69 -2.88 -11.83
N LEU A 25 -0.95 -2.54 -12.87
CA LEU A 25 -0.64 -1.15 -13.19
C LEU A 25 -1.66 -0.63 -14.21
N ARG A 26 -2.19 0.58 -13.96
CA ARG A 26 -3.02 1.31 -14.91
C ARG A 26 -2.44 2.71 -15.17
N PRO A 27 -2.65 3.28 -16.35
CA PRO A 27 -2.30 4.67 -16.58
C PRO A 27 -3.14 5.60 -15.68
N SER A 28 -2.52 6.66 -15.20
CA SER A 28 -3.17 7.82 -14.57
C SER A 28 -3.25 9.00 -15.54
N ASP A 29 -4.01 10.02 -15.15
CA ASP A 29 -4.33 11.18 -15.99
C ASP A 29 -3.10 12.00 -16.41
N ASN A 30 -2.00 11.90 -15.66
CA ASN A 30 -0.71 12.55 -15.94
C ASN A 30 0.26 11.66 -16.75
N GLY A 31 -0.19 10.52 -17.29
CA GLY A 31 0.64 9.59 -18.06
C GLY A 31 1.57 8.69 -17.24
N ALA A 32 1.56 8.81 -15.90
CA ALA A 32 2.25 7.87 -15.03
C ALA A 32 1.46 6.55 -14.90
N TYR A 33 2.11 5.52 -14.35
CA TYR A 33 1.44 4.28 -13.97
C TYR A 33 1.17 4.27 -12.46
N VAL A 34 -0.06 3.90 -12.09
CA VAL A 34 -0.48 3.73 -10.70
C VAL A 34 -0.91 2.29 -10.46
N ALA A 35 -0.67 1.80 -9.25
CA ALA A 35 -1.14 0.48 -8.85
C ALA A 35 -2.65 0.52 -8.56
N GLU A 36 -3.37 -0.46 -9.09
CA GLU A 36 -4.78 -0.70 -8.83
C GLU A 36 -4.92 -2.09 -8.18
N VAL A 37 -5.66 -2.15 -7.07
CA VAL A 37 -5.92 -3.40 -6.35
C VAL A 37 -7.27 -3.97 -6.80
N LEU A 38 -7.25 -5.18 -7.35
CA LEU A 38 -8.42 -5.97 -7.67
C LEU A 38 -8.94 -6.62 -6.37
N ARG A 39 -9.89 -5.94 -5.71
CA ARG A 39 -10.37 -6.32 -4.37
C ARG A 39 -10.87 -7.76 -4.28
N TYR A 40 -11.47 -8.28 -5.35
CA TYR A 40 -12.00 -9.65 -5.39
C TYR A 40 -10.90 -10.71 -5.24
N ASN A 41 -9.68 -10.44 -5.72
CA ASN A 41 -8.54 -11.35 -5.64
C ASN A 41 -7.67 -11.10 -4.40
N CYS A 42 -7.82 -9.93 -3.76
CA CYS A 42 -6.95 -9.51 -2.67
C CYS A 42 -7.36 -10.20 -1.35
N VAL A 43 -6.48 -11.07 -0.84
CA VAL A 43 -6.70 -11.75 0.45
C VAL A 43 -6.17 -10.98 1.66
N GLY A 44 -5.58 -9.80 1.46
CA GLY A 44 -5.05 -8.97 2.55
C GLY A 44 -3.74 -9.48 3.18
N CYS A 45 -2.90 -10.23 2.44
CA CYS A 45 -1.65 -10.77 2.98
C CYS A 45 -0.54 -9.73 3.26
N GLY A 46 -0.68 -8.50 2.75
CA GLY A 46 0.27 -7.40 3.00
C GLY A 46 1.58 -7.43 2.19
N GLY A 47 1.82 -8.45 1.35
CA GLY A 47 3.08 -8.57 0.60
C GLY A 47 3.40 -7.38 -0.31
N CYS A 48 2.38 -6.79 -0.95
CA CYS A 48 2.55 -5.60 -1.77
C CYS A 48 2.95 -4.37 -0.94
N VAL A 49 2.37 -4.18 0.25
CA VAL A 49 2.68 -3.09 1.18
C VAL A 49 4.15 -3.15 1.59
N GLY A 50 4.62 -4.31 2.07
CA GLY A 50 6.01 -4.48 2.51
C GLY A 50 7.06 -4.40 1.38
N ARG A 51 6.67 -4.70 0.13
CA ARG A 51 7.58 -4.65 -1.02
C ARG A 51 7.71 -3.25 -1.64
N CYS A 52 6.80 -2.33 -1.32
CA CYS A 52 6.79 -1.00 -1.92
C CYS A 52 7.96 -0.15 -1.39
N PRO A 53 8.93 0.27 -2.22
CA PRO A 53 10.10 1.02 -1.76
C PRO A 53 9.79 2.47 -1.37
N VAL A 54 8.54 2.89 -1.54
CA VAL A 54 8.06 4.27 -1.34
C VAL A 54 6.76 4.29 -0.52
N THR A 55 6.37 3.16 0.06
CA THR A 55 5.23 3.05 0.98
C THR A 55 3.91 3.61 0.40
N ALA A 56 3.69 3.44 -0.91
CA ALA A 56 2.51 3.99 -1.60
C ALA A 56 1.20 3.21 -1.36
N MET A 57 1.27 2.05 -0.71
CA MET A 57 0.11 1.21 -0.39
C MET A 57 0.01 1.03 1.12
N ASP A 58 -1.21 0.79 1.60
CA ASP A 58 -1.51 0.69 3.02
C ASP A 58 -2.62 -0.34 3.26
N MET A 59 -2.69 -0.89 4.48
CA MET A 59 -3.69 -1.87 4.88
C MET A 59 -4.91 -1.18 5.51
N PRO A 60 -6.15 -1.51 5.08
CA PRO A 60 -7.35 -0.81 5.53
C PRO A 60 -7.62 -0.92 7.04
N TYR A 61 -7.22 -2.02 7.68
CA TYR A 61 -7.51 -2.28 9.10
C TYR A 61 -6.30 -2.07 10.03
N PHE A 62 -5.11 -1.95 9.46
CA PHE A 62 -3.86 -1.73 10.17
C PHE A 62 -3.03 -0.70 9.40
N SER A 63 -3.56 0.51 9.29
CA SER A 63 -2.86 1.57 8.57
C SER A 63 -1.54 1.89 9.27
N ASN A 64 -0.51 2.26 8.51
CA ASN A 64 0.77 2.70 9.10
C ASN A 64 0.57 3.80 10.15
N ARG A 65 -0.34 4.75 9.88
CA ARG A 65 -0.69 5.81 10.83
C ARG A 65 -1.21 5.26 12.17
N LEU A 66 -2.11 4.28 12.15
CA LEU A 66 -2.65 3.68 13.37
C LEU A 66 -1.53 2.97 14.17
N LEU A 67 -0.65 2.24 13.48
CA LEU A 67 0.47 1.57 14.12
C LEU A 67 1.43 2.57 14.78
N GLU A 68 1.71 3.67 14.09
CA GLU A 68 2.52 4.78 14.63
C GLU A 68 1.88 5.40 15.87
N GLU A 69 0.56 5.64 15.84
CA GLU A 69 -0.19 6.17 16.99
C GLU A 69 -0.13 5.22 18.20
N MET A 70 -0.30 3.91 18.00
CA MET A 70 -0.19 2.91 19.05
C MET A 70 1.22 2.84 19.64
N LEU A 71 2.25 2.88 18.78
CA LEU A 71 3.66 2.90 19.19
C LEU A 71 3.97 4.13 20.04
N VAL A 72 3.56 5.31 19.57
CA VAL A 72 3.78 6.58 20.27
C VAL A 72 3.06 6.59 21.62
N GLY A 73 1.80 6.15 21.67
CA GLY A 73 1.06 6.03 22.93
C GLY A 73 1.77 5.11 23.94
N THR A 74 2.34 3.99 23.47
CA THR A 74 3.12 3.07 24.32
C THR A 74 4.39 3.76 24.85
N LEU A 75 5.14 4.45 23.99
CA LEU A 75 6.37 5.15 24.37
C LEU A 75 6.13 6.33 25.33
N ARG A 76 4.93 6.93 25.28
CA ARG A 76 4.52 8.02 26.18
C ARG A 76 3.84 7.56 27.47
N GLY A 77 3.56 6.26 27.60
CA GLY A 77 2.84 5.70 28.75
C GLY A 77 1.37 6.12 28.82
N GLU A 78 0.74 6.34 27.66
CA GLU A 78 -0.67 6.75 27.51
C GLU A 78 -1.62 5.54 27.37
N ILE A 79 -1.11 4.31 27.57
CA ILE A 79 -1.81 3.03 27.43
C ILE A 79 -1.60 2.19 28.70
#